data_AF-A0A5Q4GB87-F1
#
_entry.id   AF-A0A5Q4GB87-F1
#
_cell.length_a   1.000
_cell.length_b   1.000
_cell.length_c   1.000
_cell.angle_alpha   90.00
_cell.angle_beta   90.00
_cell.angle_gamma   90.00
#
_symmetry.space_group_name_H-M   'P 1'
#
loop_
_entity.id
_entity.type
_entity.pdbx_description
1 polymer ?
#
loop_
_entity_poly.entity_id
_entity_poly.type
_entity_poly.pdbx_seq_one_letter_code
_entity_poly.pdbx_strand_id
1 'polypeptide(L)' 'RIAEHGVHWVHSYVSDDKRSTYCVYDGPSAEALRAAARDTDLPIERITKVSVLDPHFHH' A
#
# COMPACT_ATOMS: atom_id res chain seq x y z
N ARG A 1 2.60 11.74 9.22
CA ARG A 1 1.77 10.64 9.74
C ARG A 1 2.03 9.33 9.01
N ILE A 2 1.68 9.11 7.74
CA ILE A 2 1.97 7.81 7.06
C ILE A 2 3.50 7.58 6.91
N ALA A 3 4.23 8.60 6.47
CA ALA A 3 5.68 8.55 6.31
C ALA A 3 6.47 8.39 7.64
N GLU A 4 5.86 8.73 8.79
CA GLU A 4 6.49 8.52 10.11
C GLU A 4 6.64 7.02 10.43
N HIS A 5 5.82 6.18 9.80
CA HIS A 5 5.91 4.71 9.88
C HIS A 5 6.84 4.12 8.81
N GLY A 6 7.57 4.95 8.05
CA GLY A 6 8.40 4.51 6.92
C GLY A 6 7.58 4.02 5.73
N VAL A 7 6.32 4.42 5.64
CA VAL A 7 5.40 4.01 4.57
C VAL A 7 5.21 5.17 3.60
N HIS A 8 5.38 4.88 2.31
CA HIS A 8 5.29 5.84 1.22
C HIS A 8 4.19 5.44 0.24
N TRP A 9 3.34 6.39 -0.11
CA TRP A 9 2.35 6.19 -1.17
C TRP A 9 3.04 6.13 -2.52
N VAL A 10 2.69 5.11 -3.32
CA VAL A 10 3.20 4.93 -4.68
C VAL A 10 2.13 5.29 -5.70
N HIS A 11 0.96 4.66 -5.61
CA HIS A 11 -0.14 4.84 -6.56
C HIS A 11 -1.48 4.42 -5.97
N SER A 12 -2.59 4.96 -6.49
CA SER A 12 -3.94 4.55 -6.14
C SER A 12 -4.78 4.31 -7.38
N TYR A 13 -5.56 3.24 -7.35
CA TYR A 13 -6.57 2.88 -8.34
C TYR A 13 -7.95 2.94 -7.69
N VAL A 14 -8.96 3.16 -8.51
CA VAL A 14 -10.36 3.09 -8.14
C VAL A 14 -11.06 2.11 -9.07
N SER A 15 -11.96 1.29 -8.54
CA SER A 15 -12.80 0.41 -9.37
C SER A 15 -13.71 1.24 -10.27
N ASP A 16 -14.16 0.66 -11.38
CA ASP A 16 -15.05 1.35 -12.34
C ASP A 16 -16.36 1.83 -11.68
N ASP A 17 -16.88 1.04 -10.74
CA ASP A 17 -18.09 1.36 -9.95
C ASP A 17 -17.84 2.38 -8.83
N LYS A 18 -16.59 2.80 -8.63
CA LYS A 18 -16.12 3.75 -7.62
C LYS A 18 -16.34 3.35 -6.16
N ARG A 19 -16.58 2.06 -5.90
CA ARG A 19 -16.83 1.56 -4.55
C ARG A 19 -15.59 1.04 -3.84
N SER A 20 -14.56 0.67 -4.59
CA SER A 20 -13.32 0.10 -4.06
C SER A 20 -12.13 0.95 -4.47
N THR A 21 -11.21 1.15 -3.53
CA THR A 21 -9.90 1.75 -3.81
C THR A 21 -8.80 0.74 -3.55
N TYR A 22 -7.81 0.71 -4.43
CA TYR A 22 -6.65 -0.16 -4.32
C TYR A 22 -5.41 0.72 -4.32
N CYS A 23 -4.64 0.69 -3.24
CA CYS A 23 -3.50 1.57 -3.06
C CYS A 23 -2.22 0.73 -2.96
N VAL A 24 -1.19 1.13 -3.69
CA VAL A 24 0.16 0.58 -3.58
C VAL A 24 0.96 1.50 -2.68
N TYR A 25 1.51 0.92 -1.63
CA TYR A 25 2.43 1.58 -0.72
C TYR A 25 3.74 0.81 -0.70
N ASP A 26 4.85 1.54 -0.63
CA ASP A 26 6.15 1.00 -0.28
C ASP A 26 6.39 1.19 1.22
N GLY A 27 7.05 0.24 1.87
CA GLY A 27 7.28 0.30 3.31
C GLY A 27 7.85 -0.99 3.91
N PRO A 28 8.28 -0.94 5.18
CA PRO A 28 9.08 -2.00 5.78
C PRO A 28 8.27 -3.27 6.08
N SER A 29 6.98 -3.16 6.36
CA SER A 29 6.11 -4.30 6.67
C SER A 29 4.62 -3.98 6.54
N ALA A 30 3.78 -5.01 6.51
CA ALA A 30 2.33 -4.84 6.56
C ALA A 30 1.87 -4.22 7.88
N GLU A 31 2.59 -4.48 8.98
CA GLU A 31 2.32 -3.94 10.31
C GLU A 31 2.53 -2.43 10.36
N ALA A 32 3.57 -1.91 9.70
CA ALA A 32 3.80 -0.48 9.55
C ALA A 32 2.65 0.21 8.80
N LEU A 33 2.15 -0.43 7.73
CA LEU A 33 0.99 0.08 6.99
C LEU A 33 -0.29 0.06 7.85
N ARG A 34 -0.51 -0.97 8.69
CA ARG A 34 -1.63 -1.00 9.64
C ARG A 34 -1.50 0.09 10.71
N ALA A 35 -0.30 0.38 11.20
CA ALA A 35 -0.07 1.46 12.16
C ALA A 35 -0.37 2.82 11.54
N ALA A 36 0.16 3.08 10.34
CA ALA A 36 -0.15 4.29 9.59
C ALA A 36 -1.66 4.47 9.36
N ALA A 37 -2.38 3.39 8.97
CA ALA A 37 -3.82 3.44 8.74
C ALA A 37 -4.62 3.83 9.97
N ARG A 38 -4.26 3.29 11.15
CA ARG A 38 -4.88 3.68 12.43
C ARG A 38 -4.66 5.16 12.75
N ASP A 39 -3.48 5.68 12.42
CA ASP A 39 -3.14 7.08 12.73
C ASP A 39 -3.71 8.08 11.74
N THR A 40 -4.12 7.65 10.54
CA THR A 40 -4.61 8.52 9.46
C THR A 40 -6.02 8.21 8.99
N ASP A 41 -6.75 7.36 9.72
CA ASP A 41 -8.13 6.94 9.42
C ASP A 41 -8.32 6.40 7.99
N LEU A 42 -7.30 5.70 7.47
CA LEU A 42 -7.39 5.08 6.15
C LEU A 42 -8.22 3.79 6.26
N PRO A 43 -9.20 3.57 5.35
CA PRO A 43 -10.05 2.38 5.36
C PRO A 43 -9.31 1.17 4.76
N ILE A 44 -8.23 0.74 5.40
CA ILE A 44 -7.48 -0.44 4.95
C ILE A 44 -8.16 -1.71 5.48
N GLU A 45 -8.83 -2.43 4.58
CA GLU A 45 -9.51 -3.69 4.90
C GLU A 45 -8.60 -4.92 4.71
N ARG A 46 -7.72 -4.90 3.70
CA ARG A 46 -6.85 -6.02 3.34
C ARG A 46 -5.48 -5.53 2.86
N ILE A 47 -4.43 -6.21 3.30
CA ILE A 47 -3.04 -5.94 2.90
C ILE A 47 -2.46 -7.23 2.33
N THR A 48 -1.92 -7.12 1.11
CA THR A 48 -1.19 -8.22 0.45
C THR A 48 0.19 -7.69 0.09
N LYS A 49 1.24 -8.37 0.56
CA LYS A 49 2.60 -8.06 0.11
C LYS A 49 2.74 -8.46 -1.35
N VAL A 50 3.26 -7.56 -2.16
CA VAL A 50 3.57 -7.79 -3.57
C VAL A 50 5.04 -7.49 -3.83
N SER A 51 5.60 -8.13 -4.84
CA SER A 51 6.94 -7.84 -5.36
C SER A 51 6.82 -7.48 -6.83
N VAL A 52 7.72 -6.61 -7.31
CA VAL A 52 7.80 -6.30 -8.74
C VAL A 52 8.14 -7.59 -9.48
N LEU A 53 7.29 -7.94 -10.45
CA LEU A 53 7.61 -8.95 -11.43
C LEU A 53 8.28 -8.23 -12.60
N ASP A 54 9.62 -8.15 -12.55
CA ASP A 54 10.38 -7.64 -13.67
C ASP A 54 10.89 -8.81 -14.52
N PRO A 55 10.40 -8.99 -15.76
CA PRO A 55 10.81 -10.08 -16.63
C PRO A 55 12.29 -9.99 -17.06
N HIS A 56 12.98 -8.88 -16.78
CA HIS A 56 14.38 -8.65 -17.07
C HIS A 56 15.30 -8.75 -15.84
N PHE A 57 14.78 -9.06 -14.64
CA PHE A 57 15.56 -9.14 -13.40
C PHE A 57 16.40 -10.42 -13.21
N HIS A 58 16.49 -11.27 -14.23
CA HIS A 58 17.37 -12.45 -14.21
C HIS A 58 18.70 -12.14 -14.91
N HIS A 59 19.62 -11.47 -14.20
CA HIS A 59 21.05 -11.43 -14.55
C HIS A 59 21.90 -11.58 -13.30
#